data_AF-A0A963W160-F1
#
_entry.id   AF-A0A963W160-F1
#
_cell.length_a   1.000
_cell.length_b   1.000
_cell.length_c   1.000
_cell.angle_alpha   90.00
_cell.angle_beta   90.00
_cell.angle_gamma   90.00
#
_symmetry.space_group_name_H-M   'P 1'
#
loop_
_entity.id
_entity.type
_entity.pdbx_description
1 polymer ?
#
loop_
_entity_poly.entity_id
_entity_poly.type
_entity_poly.pdbx_seq_one_letter_code
_entity_poly.pdbx_strand_id
1 'polypeptide(L)' 'HLPGLIADCRALLDERSRFLFLTVYAVRMSSLAIGGLLAEVCKDLPGTIEHGDLAVREDGPDSRLLPTAIFARWRNG' A
#
# COMPACT_ATOMS: atom_id res chain seq x y z
N HIS A 1 -2.81 2.31 -15.92
CA HIS A 1 -3.76 3.16 -15.16
C HIS A 1 -3.34 3.40 -13.71
N LEU A 2 -2.95 2.37 -12.95
CA LEU A 2 -2.55 2.52 -11.54
C LEU A 2 -1.52 3.64 -11.26
N PRO A 3 -0.42 3.80 -12.02
CA PRO A 3 0.52 4.90 -11.78
C PRO A 3 -0.10 6.30 -11.90
N GLY A 4 -1.03 6.50 -12.84
CA GLY A 4 -1.74 7.77 -13.01
C GLY A 4 -2.63 8.08 -11.82
N LEU A 5 -3.39 7.08 -11.34
CA LEU A 5 -4.22 7.24 -10.15
C LEU A 5 -3.39 7.58 -8.90
N ILE A 6 -2.23 6.94 -8.70
CA ILE A 6 -1.37 7.24 -7.56
C ILE A 6 -0.81 8.67 -7.66
N ALA A 7 -0.45 9.11 -8.86
CA ALA A 7 -0.01 10.49 -9.09
C ALA A 7 -1.12 11.52 -8.78
N ASP A 8 -2.36 11.24 -9.21
CA ASP A 8 -3.51 12.09 -8.91
C ASP A 8 -3.78 12.14 -7.40
N CYS A 9 -3.72 11.00 -6.70
CA CYS A 9 -3.84 10.97 -5.24
C CYS A 9 -2.71 11.75 -4.56
N ARG A 10 -1.46 11.63 -5.04
CA ARG A 10 -0.31 12.37 -4.50
C ARG A 10 -0.46 13.87 -4.63
N ALA A 11 -1.10 14.37 -5.68
CA ALA A 11 -1.36 15.79 -5.86
C ALA A 11 -2.31 16.37 -4.79
N LEU A 12 -3.08 15.51 -4.10
CA LEU A 12 -3.96 15.90 -3.00
C LEU A 12 -3.27 15.87 -1.63
N LEU A 13 -2.05 15.35 -1.54
CA LEU A 13 -1.31 15.22 -0.28
C LEU A 13 -0.35 16.39 -0.07
N ASP A 14 -0.32 16.87 1.17
CA ASP A 14 0.64 17.85 1.68
C ASP A 14 1.44 17.28 2.88
N GLU A 15 2.37 18.08 3.41
CA GLU A 15 3.20 17.72 4.57
C GLU A 15 2.39 17.53 5.88
N ARG A 16 1.10 17.87 5.91
CA ARG A 16 0.21 17.68 7.06
C ARG A 16 -0.75 16.50 6.89
N SER A 17 -0.76 15.90 5.70
CA SER A 17 -1.56 14.73 5.38
C SER A 17 -1.07 13.52 6.17
N ARG A 18 -1.99 12.70 6.67
CA ARG A 18 -1.66 11.60 7.61
C ARG A 18 -1.19 10.34 6.91
N PHE A 19 -1.91 9.91 5.87
CA PHE A 19 -1.56 8.71 5.11
C PHE A 19 -2.24 8.67 3.75
N LEU A 20 -1.67 7.86 2.86
CA LEU A 20 -2.31 7.35 1.64
C LEU A 20 -2.25 5.83 1.69
N PHE A 21 -3.40 5.16 1.62
CA PHE A 21 -3.52 3.71 1.71
C PHE A 21 -3.99 3.12 0.39
N LEU A 22 -3.20 2.23 -0.20
CA LEU A 22 -3.56 1.49 -1.40
C LEU A 22 -3.84 0.04 -1.02
N THR A 23 -5.01 -0.46 -1.42
CA THR A 23 -5.36 -1.88 -1.37
C THR A 23 -5.59 -2.36 -2.78
N VAL A 24 -4.78 -3.32 -3.22
CA VAL A 24 -4.82 -3.85 -4.59
C VAL A 24 -5.15 -5.32 -4.51
N TYR A 25 -6.11 -5.78 -5.32
CA TYR A 25 -6.39 -7.20 -5.43
C TYR A 25 -5.14 -7.95 -5.88
N ALA A 26 -4.90 -9.14 -5.33
CA ALA A 26 -3.69 -9.94 -5.54
C ALA A 26 -3.59 -10.58 -6.95
N VAL A 27 -3.83 -9.82 -8.03
CA VAL A 27 -3.56 -10.27 -9.40
C VAL A 27 -2.13 -9.91 -9.77
N ARG A 28 -1.22 -10.90 -9.73
CA ARG A 28 0.13 -10.91 -10.33
C ARG A 28 1.18 -9.87 -9.89
N MET A 29 0.79 -8.76 -9.27
CA MET A 29 1.74 -7.77 -8.76
C MET A 29 2.21 -8.17 -7.36
N SER A 30 3.42 -7.75 -6.97
CA SER A 30 3.95 -7.95 -5.62
C SER A 30 3.78 -6.68 -4.77
N SER A 31 3.68 -6.84 -3.46
CA SER A 31 3.70 -5.71 -2.51
C SER A 31 4.95 -4.84 -2.66
N LEU A 32 6.08 -5.45 -3.00
CA LEU A 32 7.33 -4.74 -3.29
C LEU A 32 7.22 -3.82 -4.50
N ALA A 33 6.59 -4.27 -5.59
CA ALA A 33 6.43 -3.45 -6.78
C ALA A 33 5.52 -2.23 -6.52
N ILE A 34 4.41 -2.44 -5.79
CA ILE A 34 3.48 -1.35 -5.45
C ILE A 34 4.13 -0.39 -4.43
N GLY A 35 4.86 -0.93 -3.45
CA GLY A 35 5.60 -0.15 -2.47
C GLY A 35 6.67 0.75 -3.12
N GLY A 36 7.45 0.21 -4.07
CA GLY A 36 8.44 0.97 -4.82
C GLY A 36 7.82 2.09 -5.65
N LEU A 37 6.71 1.81 -6.34
CA LEU A 37 5.98 2.85 -7.09
C LEU A 37 5.45 3.96 -6.15
N LEU A 38 4.90 3.59 -5.00
CA LEU A 38 4.41 4.55 -4.02
C LEU A 38 5.56 5.39 -3.43
N ALA A 39 6.72 4.78 -3.18
CA ALA A 39 7.92 5.47 -2.73
C ALA A 39 8.40 6.52 -3.75
N GLU A 40 8.46 6.17 -5.03
CA GLU A 40 8.85 7.09 -6.10
C GLU A 40 7.90 8.28 -6.21
N VAL A 41 6.58 8.04 -6.13
CA VAL A 41 5.57 9.11 -6.23
C VAL A 41 5.55 10.01 -4.98
N CYS A 42 5.80 9.45 -3.80
CA CYS A 42 5.79 10.18 -2.54
C CYS A 42 7.18 10.67 -2.09
N LYS A 43 8.22 10.56 -2.94
CA LYS A 43 9.62 10.86 -2.57
C LYS A 43 9.86 12.25 -1.98
N ASP A 44 9.05 13.22 -2.38
CA ASP A 44 9.16 14.63 -1.95
C ASP A 44 8.34 14.93 -0.68
N LEU A 45 7.65 13.94 -0.10
CA LEU A 45 6.90 14.07 1.15
C LEU A 45 7.66 13.42 2.31
N PRO A 46 7.63 14.02 3.51
CA PRO A 46 8.15 13.36 4.70
C PRO A 46 7.33 12.12 5.02
N GLY A 47 7.93 11.06 5.56
CA GLY A 47 7.17 9.89 6.03
C GLY A 47 7.84 8.56 5.70
N THR A 48 7.06 7.49 5.86
CA THR A 48 7.52 6.11 5.67
C THR A 48 6.57 5.32 4.79
N ILE A 49 7.14 4.43 3.98
CA ILE A 49 6.38 3.47 3.19
C ILE A 49 6.31 2.14 3.93
N GLU A 50 5.12 1.58 4.02
CA GLU A 50 4.84 0.24 4.54
C GLU A 50 4.12 -0.55 3.44
N HIS A 51 4.47 -1.80 3.23
CA HIS A 51 3.79 -2.65 2.24
C HIS A 51 3.82 -4.11 2.65
N GLY A 52 2.85 -4.89 2.18
CA GLY A 52 2.73 -6.30 2.48
C GLY A 52 1.44 -6.92 1.94
N ASP A 53 1.08 -8.07 2.50
CA ASP A 53 -0.15 -8.77 2.16
C ASP A 53 -1.18 -8.63 3.28
N LEU A 54 -2.43 -8.40 2.88
CA LEU A 54 -3.60 -8.51 3.74
C LEU A 54 -4.09 -9.95 3.66
N ALA A 55 -4.08 -10.65 4.80
CA ALA A 55 -4.53 -12.02 4.90
C ALA A 55 -5.63 -12.18 5.96
N VAL A 56 -6.57 -13.07 5.69
CA VAL A 56 -7.55 -13.54 6.66
C VAL A 56 -7.00 -14.81 7.30
N ARG A 57 -7.19 -14.96 8.61
CA ARG A 57 -6.83 -16.18 9.34
C ARG A 57 -8.05 -17.09 9.41
N GLU A 58 -7.88 -18.36 9.07
CA GLU A 58 -8.92 -19.38 9.29
C GLU A 58 -9.16 -19.61 10.79
N ASP A 59 -10.35 -20.07 11.18
CA ASP A 59 -10.60 -20.49 12.56
C ASP A 59 -10.04 -21.90 12.83
N GLY A 60 -9.67 -22.18 14.08
CA GLY A 60 -9.26 -23.51 14.55
C GLY A 60 -7.76 -23.66 14.87
N PRO A 61 -7.36 -24.80 15.45
CA PRO A 61 -6.03 -25.00 16.02
C PRO A 61 -4.87 -24.95 15.01
N ASP A 62 -5.13 -25.21 13.72
CA ASP A 62 -4.14 -25.20 12.63
C ASP A 62 -4.39 -24.09 11.59
N SER A 63 -4.88 -22.94 12.05
CA SER A 63 -5.28 -21.82 11.18
C SER A 63 -4.20 -21.41 10.16
N ARG A 64 -4.57 -21.36 8.88
CA ARG A 64 -3.72 -20.79 7.83
C ARG A 64 -4.04 -19.33 7.59
N LEU A 65 -3.07 -18.61 7.04
CA LEU A 65 -3.29 -17.27 6.49
C LEU A 65 -3.69 -17.41 5.03
N LEU A 66 -4.85 -16.87 4.68
CA LEU A 66 -5.38 -16.81 3.33
C LEU A 66 -5.17 -15.39 2.78
N PRO A 67 -4.26 -15.19 1.81
CA PRO A 67 -4.04 -13.89 1.20
C PRO A 67 -5.30 -13.39 0.48
N THR A 68 -5.64 -12.12 0.68
CA THR A 68 -6.85 -11.50 0.11
C THR A 68 -6.53 -10.29 -0.77
N ALA A 69 -5.51 -9.53 -0.39
CA ALA A 69 -5.07 -8.35 -1.13
C ALA A 69 -3.63 -8.00 -0.78
N ILE A 70 -3.05 -7.12 -1.58
CA ILE A 70 -1.78 -6.47 -1.30
C ILE A 70 -2.08 -5.07 -0.79
N PHE A 71 -1.28 -4.59 0.16
CA PHE A 71 -1.31 -3.19 0.56
C PHE A 71 0.02 -2.49 0.39
N ALA A 72 -0.05 -1.19 0.15
CA ALA A 72 1.05 -0.25 0.30
C ALA A 72 0.51 1.06 0.90
N ARG A 73 1.22 1.62 1.87
CA ARG A 73 0.82 2.83 2.58
C ARG A 73 2.00 3.77 2.73
N TRP A 74 1.79 5.04 2.40
CA TRP A 74 2.62 6.14 2.89
C TRP A 74 1.98 6.68 4.16
N ARG A 75 2.77 6.91 5.21
CA ARG A 75 2.31 7.57 6.46
C ARG A 75 3.27 8.65 6.91
N ASN A 76 2.72 9.68 7.53
CA ASN A 76 3.46 10.81 8.08
C ASN A 76 3.10 10.99 9.56
N GLY A 77 4.02 10.52 10.42
CA GLY A 77 3.83 10.39 11.87
C GLY A 77 2.84 9.29 12.24
#